data_AF-A0A1L7D3B0-F1
#
_entry.id   AF-A0A1L7D3B0-F1
#
_cell.length_a   1.000
_cell.length_b   1.000
_cell.length_c   1.000
_cell.angle_alpha   90.00
_cell.angle_beta   90.00
_cell.angle_gamma   90.00
#
_symmetry.space_group_name_H-M   'P 1'
#
loop_
_entity.id
_entity.type
_entity.pdbx_description
1 polymer ?
#
loop_
_entity_poly.entity_id
_entity_poly.type
_entity_poly.pdbx_seq_one_letter_code
_entity_poly.pdbx_strand_id
1 'polypeptide(L)'
;MWLTRLRYFIRRVTCLWLDCLVVSPVVALIIYLVARAAGTGDTAGLSWGLAGDQVGAAIFTVVVFVYRWVFEATRNTSLGKLLGNLYVVNTGPPTRNAWVAAAVRNAWILAITAVIAFEYQLGATAPWGSGADVASWENLIPVVLGVCIIIWGKHPFDTWAQARVDRLEFPPAGV
;
A
#
# COMPACT_ATOMS: atom_id res chain seq x y z
N MET A 1 -14.87 23.03 -0.07
CA MET A 1 -13.55 22.44 -0.40
C MET A 1 -13.19 21.24 0.47
N TRP A 2 -13.25 21.34 1.80
CA TRP A 2 -12.89 20.23 2.71
C TRP A 2 -13.72 18.96 2.53
N LEU A 3 -15.04 19.07 2.39
CA LEU A 3 -15.93 17.92 2.18
C LEU A 3 -15.59 17.13 0.89
N THR A 4 -15.19 17.83 -0.18
CA THR A 4 -14.77 17.22 -1.44
C THR A 4 -13.49 16.41 -1.26
N ARG A 5 -12.52 16.95 -0.51
CA ARG A 5 -11.25 16.29 -0.21
C ARG A 5 -11.42 15.09 0.72
N LEU A 6 -12.32 15.20 1.71
CA LEU A 6 -12.67 14.08 2.58
C LEU A 6 -13.32 12.93 1.80
N ARG A 7 -14.30 13.23 0.93
CA ARG A 7 -14.92 12.23 0.04
C ARG A 7 -13.88 11.53 -0.84
N TYR A 8 -12.95 12.30 -1.37
CA TYR A 8 -11.86 11.78 -2.19
C TYR A 8 -10.89 10.91 -1.39
N PHE A 9 -10.54 11.32 -0.15
CA PHE A 9 -9.74 10.53 0.78
C PHE A 9 -10.42 9.18 1.10
N ILE A 10 -11.67 9.21 1.55
CA ILE A 10 -12.45 7.99 1.86
C ILE A 10 -12.46 7.05 0.67
N ARG A 11 -12.70 7.56 -0.54
CA ARG A 11 -12.69 6.75 -1.75
C ARG A 11 -11.33 6.11 -2.01
N ARG A 12 -10.22 6.85 -1.87
CA ARG A 12 -8.87 6.27 -2.05
C ARG A 12 -8.58 5.19 -1.03
N VAL A 13 -9.02 5.35 0.21
CA VAL A 13 -8.92 4.32 1.26
C VAL A 13 -9.75 3.09 0.89
N THR A 14 -11.00 3.26 0.45
CA THR A 14 -11.84 2.15 -0.01
C THR A 14 -11.22 1.41 -1.20
N CYS A 15 -10.69 2.14 -2.19
CA CYS A 15 -10.01 1.53 -3.34
C CYS A 15 -8.78 0.73 -2.92
N LEU A 16 -7.98 1.24 -1.98
CA LEU A 16 -6.87 0.50 -1.41
C LEU A 16 -7.35 -0.78 -0.70
N TRP A 17 -8.42 -0.69 0.07
CA TRP A 17 -8.98 -1.85 0.77
C TRP A 17 -9.47 -2.93 -0.20
N LEU A 18 -10.10 -2.52 -1.30
CA LEU A 18 -10.49 -3.43 -2.37
C LEU A 18 -9.28 -4.07 -3.08
N ASP A 19 -8.23 -3.29 -3.34
CA ASP A 19 -6.97 -3.82 -3.88
C ASP A 19 -6.36 -4.88 -2.94
N CYS A 20 -6.38 -4.62 -1.63
CA CYS A 20 -5.93 -5.56 -0.61
C CYS A 20 -6.76 -6.85 -0.63
N LEU A 21 -8.09 -6.77 -0.71
CA LEU A 21 -8.96 -7.95 -0.79
C LEU A 21 -8.68 -8.82 -2.02
N VAL A 22 -8.41 -8.21 -3.17
CA VAL A 22 -8.04 -8.92 -4.40
C VAL A 22 -6.75 -9.70 -4.24
N VAL A 23 -5.79 -9.15 -3.50
CA VAL A 23 -4.47 -9.74 -3.28
C VAL A 23 -4.50 -10.83 -2.19
N SER A 24 -5.41 -10.76 -1.22
CA SER A 24 -5.47 -11.68 -0.07
C SER A 24 -5.43 -13.18 -0.43
N PRO A 25 -6.18 -13.69 -1.44
CA PRO A 25 -6.10 -15.10 -1.81
C PRO A 25 -4.71 -15.53 -2.33
N VAL A 26 -4.03 -14.63 -3.05
CA VAL A 26 -2.67 -14.89 -3.56
C VAL A 26 -1.69 -14.97 -2.39
N VAL A 27 -1.82 -14.07 -1.42
CA VAL A 27 -0.99 -14.07 -0.21
C VAL A 27 -1.22 -15.33 0.61
N ALA A 28 -2.48 -15.73 0.80
CA ALA A 28 -2.81 -16.97 1.50
C ALA A 28 -2.21 -18.20 0.81
N LEU A 29 -2.25 -18.25 -0.53
CA LEU A 29 -1.61 -19.31 -1.31
C LEU A 29 -0.08 -19.31 -1.15
N ILE A 30 0.57 -18.15 -1.20
CA ILE A 30 2.03 -18.04 -1.01
C ILE A 30 2.42 -18.54 0.38
N ILE A 31 1.72 -18.08 1.42
CA ILE A 31 1.99 -18.51 2.80
C ILE A 31 1.79 -20.02 2.94
N TYR A 32 0.73 -20.58 2.35
CA TYR A 32 0.51 -22.02 2.31
C TYR A 32 1.65 -22.79 1.63
N LEU A 33 2.13 -22.32 0.48
CA LEU A 33 3.23 -22.96 -0.24
C LEU A 33 4.56 -22.88 0.51
N VAL A 34 4.85 -21.74 1.15
CA VAL A 34 6.02 -21.58 2.02
C VAL A 34 5.93 -22.54 3.20
N ALA A 35 4.76 -22.64 3.84
CA ALA A 35 4.52 -23.56 4.94
C ALA A 35 4.78 -25.01 4.55
N ARG A 36 4.22 -25.40 3.40
CA ARG A 36 4.35 -26.75 2.86
C ARG A 36 5.80 -27.06 2.50
N ALA A 37 6.53 -26.12 1.92
CA ALA A 37 7.95 -26.30 1.59
C ALA A 37 8.84 -26.42 2.83
N ALA A 38 8.48 -25.74 3.93
CA ALA A 38 9.19 -25.82 5.21
C ALA A 38 8.94 -27.12 5.99
N GLY A 39 8.06 -28.01 5.50
CA GLY A 39 7.75 -29.28 6.15
C GLY A 39 6.89 -29.15 7.41
N THR A 40 6.32 -27.97 7.68
CA THR A 40 5.51 -27.68 8.88
C THR A 40 4.05 -28.10 8.67
N GLY A 41 3.80 -29.36 8.32
CA GLY A 41 2.51 -29.89 7.90
C GLY A 41 1.27 -29.32 8.63
N ASP A 42 0.27 -28.96 7.81
CA ASP A 42 -1.10 -28.54 8.14
C ASP A 42 -1.32 -27.24 8.95
N THR A 43 -1.84 -26.23 8.22
CA THR A 43 -3.05 -25.40 8.46
C THR A 43 -3.46 -24.98 9.89
N ALA A 44 -2.59 -25.04 10.89
CA ALA A 44 -2.87 -24.58 12.24
C ALA A 44 -2.58 -23.07 12.38
N GLY A 45 -3.46 -22.26 11.79
CA GLY A 45 -3.47 -20.80 11.97
C GLY A 45 -2.36 -20.08 11.20
N LEU A 46 -2.72 -18.97 10.57
CA LEU A 46 -1.81 -18.03 9.91
C LEU A 46 -0.92 -17.26 10.92
N SER A 47 -0.53 -17.88 12.03
CA SER A 47 0.34 -17.30 13.04
C SER A 47 1.44 -18.29 13.39
N TRP A 48 2.66 -17.96 12.99
CA TRP A 48 3.86 -18.70 13.37
C TRP A 48 4.52 -18.08 14.61
N GLY A 49 3.69 -17.50 15.48
CA GLY A 49 4.13 -16.48 16.41
C GLY A 49 4.60 -15.21 15.70
N LEU A 50 5.25 -14.34 16.47
CA LEU A 50 5.55 -12.96 16.09
C LEU A 50 6.42 -12.83 14.82
N ALA A 51 7.33 -13.79 14.60
CA ALA A 51 8.15 -13.85 13.38
C ALA A 51 7.34 -14.28 12.14
N GLY A 52 6.34 -15.16 12.29
CA GLY A 52 5.45 -15.55 11.21
C GLY A 52 4.54 -14.43 10.76
N ASP A 53 4.00 -13.69 11.72
CA ASP A 53 3.09 -12.57 11.45
C ASP A 53 3.82 -11.45 10.68
N GLN A 54 5.12 -11.25 10.96
CA GLN A 54 5.99 -10.33 10.21
C GLN A 54 6.26 -10.78 8.78
N VAL A 55 6.58 -12.06 8.60
CA VAL A 55 6.78 -12.62 7.26
C VAL A 55 5.48 -12.55 6.47
N GLY A 56 4.33 -12.82 7.10
CA GLY A 56 3.01 -12.66 6.51
C GLY A 56 2.72 -11.21 6.09
N ALA A 57 3.00 -10.23 6.96
CA ALA A 57 2.85 -8.81 6.64
C ALA A 57 3.81 -8.36 5.52
N ALA A 58 5.05 -8.83 5.53
CA ALA A 58 6.03 -8.56 4.47
C ALA A 58 5.59 -9.13 3.12
N ILE A 59 5.16 -10.41 3.09
CA ILE A 59 4.61 -11.02 1.89
C ILE A 59 3.40 -10.21 1.42
N PHE A 60 2.46 -9.89 2.31
CA PHE A 60 1.26 -9.14 1.96
C PHE A 60 1.58 -7.80 1.30
N THR A 61 2.43 -6.99 1.94
CA THR A 61 2.79 -5.67 1.45
C THR A 61 3.61 -5.70 0.15
N VAL A 62 4.52 -6.66 0.00
CA VAL A 62 5.25 -6.86 -1.27
C VAL A 62 4.28 -7.23 -2.38
N VAL A 63 3.34 -8.15 -2.15
CA VAL A 63 2.39 -8.58 -3.18
C VAL A 63 1.44 -7.42 -3.54
N VAL A 64 0.93 -6.67 -2.56
CA VAL A 64 0.10 -5.47 -2.81
C VAL A 64 0.88 -4.41 -3.58
N PHE A 65 2.15 -4.16 -3.22
CA PHE A 65 3.02 -3.23 -3.93
C PHE A 65 3.22 -3.67 -5.39
N VAL A 66 3.59 -4.93 -5.63
CA VAL A 66 3.83 -5.46 -6.99
C VAL A 66 2.55 -5.41 -7.82
N TYR A 67 1.42 -5.83 -7.25
CA TYR A 67 0.12 -5.76 -7.92
C TYR A 67 -0.19 -4.33 -8.35
N ARG A 68 -0.09 -3.34 -7.45
CA ARG A 68 -0.36 -1.94 -7.79
C ARG A 68 0.68 -1.38 -8.74
N TRP A 69 1.94 -1.75 -8.60
CA TRP A 69 3.02 -1.32 -9.48
C TRP A 69 2.76 -1.75 -10.91
N VAL A 70 2.47 -3.03 -11.14
CA VAL A 70 2.20 -3.61 -12.47
C VAL A 70 0.93 -3.02 -13.08
N PHE A 71 -0.19 -3.04 -12.35
CA PHE A 71 -1.47 -2.57 -12.88
C PHE A 71 -1.45 -1.07 -13.17
N GLU A 72 -0.85 -0.27 -12.28
CA GLU A 72 -0.80 1.17 -12.50
C GLU A 72 0.20 1.57 -13.60
N ALA A 73 1.29 0.83 -13.79
CA ALA A 73 2.24 1.07 -14.87
C ALA A 73 1.66 0.69 -16.25
N THR A 74 0.82 -0.35 -16.30
CA THR A 74 0.30 -0.90 -17.57
C THR A 74 -1.08 -0.36 -17.95
N ARG A 75 -1.94 -0.08 -16.97
CA ARG A 75 -3.35 0.29 -17.18
C ARG A 75 -3.72 1.65 -16.59
N ASN A 76 -2.76 2.37 -16.00
CA ASN A 76 -3.02 3.63 -15.31
C ASN A 76 -4.12 3.52 -14.23
N THR A 77 -4.35 2.32 -13.67
CA THR A 77 -5.33 2.07 -12.62
C THR A 77 -5.03 0.76 -11.90
N SER A 78 -5.78 0.45 -10.84
CA SER A 78 -5.82 -0.86 -10.16
C SER A 78 -7.29 -1.28 -10.04
N LEU A 79 -7.61 -2.54 -9.76
CA LEU A 79 -9.00 -3.00 -9.70
C LEU A 79 -9.83 -2.22 -8.68
N GLY A 80 -9.30 -1.95 -7.49
CA GLY A 80 -9.97 -1.11 -6.50
C GLY A 80 -10.19 0.32 -6.98
N LYS A 81 -9.21 0.91 -7.67
CA LYS A 81 -9.34 2.24 -8.28
C LYS A 81 -10.35 2.25 -9.43
N LEU A 82 -10.35 1.23 -10.27
CA LEU A 82 -11.29 1.05 -11.37
C LEU A 82 -12.72 1.03 -10.86
N LEU A 83 -13.00 0.25 -9.80
CA LEU A 83 -14.30 0.23 -9.12
C LEU A 83 -14.67 1.60 -8.51
N GLY A 84 -13.69 2.36 -8.05
CA GLY A 84 -13.87 3.74 -7.58
C GLY A 84 -13.97 4.79 -8.69
N ASN A 85 -13.87 4.38 -9.95
CA ASN A 85 -13.72 5.22 -11.14
C ASN A 85 -12.56 6.23 -11.00
N LEU A 86 -11.42 5.76 -10.50
CA LEU A 86 -10.19 6.51 -10.30
C LEU A 86 -9.11 6.04 -11.28
N TYR A 87 -8.40 6.99 -11.85
CA TYR A 87 -7.30 6.74 -12.78
C TYR A 87 -6.09 7.57 -12.43
N VAL A 88 -4.96 7.09 -12.90
CA VAL A 88 -3.64 7.65 -12.68
C VAL A 88 -3.33 8.55 -13.86
N VAL A 89 -3.18 9.84 -13.61
CA VAL A 89 -2.79 10.80 -14.63
C VAL A 89 -1.36 11.21 -14.36
N ASN A 90 -0.49 10.94 -15.32
CA ASN A 90 0.91 11.37 -15.25
C ASN A 90 0.99 12.86 -15.60
N THR A 91 1.60 13.64 -14.72
CA THR A 91 1.78 15.11 -14.88
C THR A 91 3.24 15.51 -15.06
N GLY A 92 4.15 14.53 -15.00
CA GLY A 92 5.56 14.70 -15.33
C GLY A 92 5.81 14.74 -16.83
N PRO A 93 7.07 14.95 -17.24
CA PRO A 93 7.44 14.95 -18.66
C PRO A 93 7.13 13.59 -19.31
N PRO A 94 6.78 13.56 -20.62
CA PRO A 94 6.41 12.34 -21.33
C PRO A 94 7.54 11.31 -21.41
N THR A 95 8.78 11.71 -21.16
CA THR A 95 9.95 10.83 -21.08
C THR A 95 10.04 10.03 -19.77
N ARG A 96 9.20 10.32 -18.78
CA ARG A 96 9.22 9.62 -17.49
C ARG A 96 8.60 8.23 -17.64
N ASN A 97 9.40 7.20 -17.35
CA ASN A 97 8.97 5.81 -17.40
C ASN A 97 7.79 5.54 -16.42
N ALA A 98 6.66 5.05 -16.96
CA ALA A 98 5.44 4.74 -16.22
C ALA A 98 5.68 3.75 -15.06
N TRP A 99 6.59 2.78 -15.24
CA TRP A 99 6.99 1.83 -14.21
C TRP A 99 7.68 2.51 -13.03
N VAL A 100 8.56 3.48 -13.30
CA VAL A 100 9.25 4.23 -12.24
C VAL A 100 8.26 5.11 -11.48
N ALA A 101 7.34 5.78 -12.18
CA ALA A 101 6.33 6.61 -11.54
C ALA A 101 5.38 5.76 -10.65
N ALA A 102 4.94 4.60 -11.14
CA ALA A 102 4.10 3.68 -10.39
C ALA A 102 4.82 3.08 -9.16
N ALA A 103 6.10 2.73 -9.29
CA ALA A 103 6.91 2.25 -8.16
C ALA A 103 7.05 3.34 -7.09
N VAL A 104 7.46 4.56 -7.47
CA VAL A 104 7.60 5.69 -6.54
C VAL A 104 6.28 5.97 -5.85
N ARG A 105 5.16 5.98 -6.57
CA ARG A 105 3.86 6.26 -5.95
C ARG A 105 3.46 5.22 -4.90
N ASN A 106 3.74 3.95 -5.12
CA ASN A 106 3.33 2.87 -4.20
C ASN A 106 4.38 2.54 -3.14
N ALA A 107 5.57 3.16 -3.18
CA ALA A 107 6.67 2.86 -2.26
C ALA A 107 6.31 3.03 -0.78
N TRP A 108 5.31 3.87 -0.45
CA TRP A 108 4.81 4.01 0.91
C TRP A 108 4.24 2.71 1.50
N ILE A 109 3.73 1.79 0.68
CA ILE A 109 3.25 0.47 1.11
C ILE A 109 4.40 -0.34 1.71
N LEU A 110 5.58 -0.29 1.07
CA LEU A 110 6.79 -0.95 1.56
C LEU A 110 7.37 -0.22 2.78
N ALA A 111 7.25 1.11 2.82
CA ALA A 111 7.71 1.89 3.96
C ALA A 111 6.96 1.53 5.26
N ILE A 112 5.65 1.25 5.20
CA ILE A 112 4.88 0.78 6.35
C ILE A 112 5.46 -0.52 6.91
N THR A 113 5.75 -1.49 6.05
CA THR A 113 6.32 -2.78 6.45
C THR A 113 7.72 -2.64 7.01
N ALA A 114 8.55 -1.80 6.39
CA ALA A 114 9.90 -1.53 6.88
C ALA A 114 9.82 -0.94 8.28
N VAL A 115 8.91 0.00 8.52
CA VAL A 115 8.69 0.60 9.83
C VAL A 115 8.19 -0.41 10.85
N ILE A 116 7.21 -1.27 10.53
CA ILE A 116 6.76 -2.36 11.43
C ILE A 116 7.92 -3.28 11.79
N ALA A 117 8.77 -3.64 10.82
CA ALA A 117 9.94 -4.47 11.05
C ALA A 117 11.00 -3.76 11.93
N PHE A 118 11.24 -2.47 11.70
CA PHE A 118 12.19 -1.66 12.48
C PHE A 118 11.71 -1.39 13.91
N GLU A 119 10.44 -1.02 14.10
CA GLU A 119 9.82 -0.83 15.43
C GLU A 119 9.96 -2.09 16.27
N TYR A 120 9.74 -3.25 15.66
CA TYR A 120 9.86 -4.52 16.35
C TYR A 120 11.31 -4.85 16.72
N GLN A 121 12.25 -4.63 15.81
CA GLN A 121 13.68 -4.85 16.09
C GLN A 121 14.21 -3.89 17.18
N LEU A 122 13.69 -2.66 17.22
CA LEU A 122 13.95 -1.69 18.28
C LEU A 122 13.14 -1.96 19.55
N GLY A 123 12.03 -2.71 19.51
CA GLY A 123 11.34 -3.20 20.71
C GLY A 123 12.20 -4.10 21.61
N ALA A 124 13.35 -4.57 21.10
CA ALA A 124 14.37 -5.26 21.88
C ALA A 124 15.47 -4.31 22.45
N THR A 125 15.60 -3.07 21.97
CA THR A 125 16.74 -2.16 22.32
C THR A 125 16.44 -0.64 22.23
N ALA A 126 15.19 -0.19 22.24
CA ALA A 126 14.87 1.24 22.19
C ALA A 126 15.10 1.87 23.58
N PRO A 127 15.90 2.95 23.71
CA PRO A 127 16.06 3.68 24.97
C PRO A 127 14.82 4.50 25.36
N TRP A 128 13.76 4.42 24.57
CA TRP A 128 12.56 5.24 24.68
C TRP A 128 11.36 4.35 25.00
N GLY A 129 11.16 4.13 26.30
CA GLY A 129 9.86 3.79 26.87
C GLY A 129 9.46 2.32 26.75
N SER A 130 9.66 1.59 27.84
CA SER A 130 8.87 0.41 28.16
C SER A 130 7.37 0.72 28.07
N GLY A 131 6.62 -0.09 27.33
CA GLY A 131 5.18 -0.34 27.53
C GLY A 131 4.27 0.89 27.64
N ALA A 132 3.47 1.11 26.59
CA ALA A 132 2.43 2.14 26.44
C ALA A 132 2.89 3.43 25.73
N ASP A 133 2.13 3.76 24.68
CA ASP A 133 2.00 5.10 24.09
C ASP A 133 3.08 5.63 23.12
N VAL A 134 3.88 4.77 22.49
CA VAL A 134 4.45 5.14 21.19
C VAL A 134 3.38 4.83 20.16
N ALA A 135 2.71 5.86 19.65
CA ALA A 135 1.78 5.73 18.53
C ALA A 135 2.47 4.93 17.43
N SER A 136 2.03 3.69 17.23
CA SER A 136 2.75 2.76 16.37
C SER A 136 2.96 3.39 15.01
N TRP A 137 4.22 3.48 14.59
CA TRP A 137 4.62 4.21 13.39
C TRP A 137 3.93 3.63 12.14
N GLU A 138 3.49 2.36 12.21
CA GLU A 138 2.55 1.70 11.29
C GLU A 138 1.24 2.48 11.05
N ASN A 139 0.73 3.19 12.06
CA ASN A 139 -0.45 4.04 11.99
C ASN A 139 -0.08 5.48 11.61
N LEU A 140 1.12 5.93 11.96
CA LEU A 140 1.57 7.29 11.67
C LEU A 140 1.73 7.53 10.17
N ILE A 141 2.28 6.57 9.42
CA ILE A 141 2.45 6.71 7.97
C ILE A 141 1.08 6.90 7.26
N PRO A 142 0.09 6.01 7.40
CA PRO A 142 -1.24 6.22 6.84
C PRO A 142 -1.89 7.54 7.28
N VAL A 143 -1.73 7.94 8.54
CA VAL A 143 -2.28 9.20 9.07
C VAL A 143 -1.64 10.40 8.40
N VAL A 144 -0.31 10.47 8.34
CA VAL A 144 0.42 11.57 7.70
C VAL A 144 0.04 11.67 6.22
N LEU A 145 -0.02 10.53 5.53
CA LEU A 145 -0.41 10.46 4.12
C LEU A 145 -1.88 10.89 3.92
N GLY A 146 -2.78 10.50 4.81
CA GLY A 146 -4.17 10.94 4.80
C GLY A 146 -4.34 12.43 5.07
N VAL A 147 -3.60 12.97 6.04
CA VAL A 147 -3.55 14.41 6.33
C VAL A 147 -3.04 15.20 5.14
N CYS A 148 -2.00 14.71 4.45
CA CYS A 148 -1.51 15.34 3.21
C CYS A 148 -2.62 15.44 2.14
N ILE A 149 -3.43 14.39 1.97
CA ILE A 149 -4.55 14.40 1.03
C ILE A 149 -5.63 15.40 1.47
N ILE A 150 -5.93 15.49 2.76
CA ILE A 150 -6.95 16.41 3.27
C ILE A 150 -6.49 17.88 3.11
N ILE A 151 -5.24 18.19 3.48
CA ILE A 151 -4.68 19.55 3.47
C ILE A 151 -4.28 20.01 2.06
N TRP A 152 -3.59 19.17 1.29
CA TRP A 152 -3.03 19.53 -0.01
C TRP A 152 -3.74 18.89 -1.21
N GLY A 153 -4.71 18.00 -0.98
CA GLY A 153 -5.41 17.29 -2.05
C GLY A 153 -4.57 16.20 -2.73
N LYS A 154 -3.32 16.00 -2.30
CA LYS A 154 -2.37 15.08 -2.91
C LYS A 154 -1.54 14.35 -1.87
N HIS A 155 -1.15 13.14 -2.23
CA HIS A 155 -0.21 12.33 -1.46
C HIS A 155 1.23 12.75 -1.79
N PRO A 156 2.18 12.79 -0.83
CA PRO A 156 3.57 13.19 -1.12
C PRO A 156 4.23 12.29 -2.17
N PHE A 157 3.94 10.98 -2.14
CA PHE A 157 4.41 10.07 -3.18
C PHE A 157 3.74 10.28 -4.55
N ASP A 158 2.52 10.83 -4.61
CA ASP A 158 1.94 11.28 -5.89
C ASP A 158 2.73 12.47 -6.43
N THR A 159 3.09 13.43 -5.56
CA THR A 159 3.90 14.60 -5.92
C THR A 159 5.28 14.20 -6.43
N TRP A 160 5.98 13.30 -5.73
CA TRP A 160 7.27 12.78 -6.17
C TRP A 160 7.18 11.95 -7.45
N ALA A 161 6.12 11.17 -7.61
CA ALA A 161 5.80 10.46 -8.84
C ALA A 161 5.38 11.42 -9.98
N GLN A 162 5.22 12.72 -9.71
CA GLN A 162 4.59 13.71 -10.60
C GLN A 162 3.31 13.13 -11.21
N ALA A 163 2.52 12.46 -10.39
CA ALA A 163 1.26 11.86 -10.76
C ALA A 163 0.13 12.53 -9.99
N ARG A 164 -1.09 12.37 -10.50
CA ARG A 164 -2.30 12.64 -9.75
C ARG A 164 -3.28 11.49 -9.96
N VAL A 165 -4.21 11.33 -9.03
CA VAL A 165 -5.28 10.35 -9.15
C VAL A 165 -6.57 11.11 -9.38
N ASP A 166 -7.16 10.98 -10.56
CA ASP A 166 -8.36 11.72 -10.92
C ASP A 166 -9.53 10.78 -11.10
N ARG A 167 -10.74 11.31 -10.89
CA ARG A 167 -11.94 10.67 -11.40
C ARG A 167 -12.06 11.02 -12.87
N LEU A 168 -12.13 10.02 -13.73
CA LEU A 168 -12.42 10.22 -15.15
C LEU A 168 -13.79 9.62 -15.46
N GLU A 169 -14.58 10.28 -16.30
CA GLU A 169 -15.86 9.73 -16.76
C GLU A 169 -15.65 8.56 -17.71
N PHE A 170 -14.50 8.53 -18.38
CA PHE A 170 -14.06 7.48 -19.29
C PHE A 170 -12.58 7.12 -19.02
N PRO A 171 -12.14 5.88 -19.28
CA PRO A 171 -10.73 5.54 -19.22
C PRO A 171 -9.93 6.47 -20.14
N PRO A 172 -8.70 6.86 -19.77
CA PRO A 172 -7.85 7.66 -20.64
C PRO A 172 -7.59 6.91 -21.96
N ALA A 173 -7.53 7.63 -23.08
CA ALA A 173 -7.33 7.02 -24.40
C ALA A 173 -6.04 6.15 -24.39
N GLY A 174 -6.18 4.85 -24.67
CA GLY A 174 -5.06 3.89 -24.70
C GLY A 174 -4.97 2.91 -23.51
N VAL A 175 -6.07 2.67 -22.77
CA VAL A 175 -6.21 1.54 -21.82
C VAL A 175 -6.79 0.31 -22.51
#